data_AF-A0A6C2YRL5-F1
#
_entry.id   AF-A0A6C2YRL5-F1
#
_cell.length_a   1.000
_cell.length_b   1.000
_cell.length_c   1.000
_cell.angle_alpha   90.00
_cell.angle_beta   90.00
_cell.angle_gamma   90.00
#
_symmetry.space_group_name_H-M   'P 1'
#
loop_
_entity.id
_entity.type
_entity.pdbx_description
1 polymer ?
#
loop_
_entity_poly.entity_id
_entity_poly.type
_entity_poly.pdbx_seq_one_letter_code
_entity_poly.pdbx_strand_id
1 'polypeptide(L)'
;MIDFSEIDGYLGHVWIKWAGKANYEKIHLIRDPESNTIRFATEHGKERIPTKGDRESARVEVEYTGRESQERFLKTVEANGWRHVSYRY
;
A
#
# COMPACT_ATOMS: atom_id res chain seq x y z
N MET A 1 16.61 7.09 -5.19
CA MET A 1 15.55 6.42 -4.39
C MET A 1 14.82 7.52 -3.65
N ILE A 2 13.49 7.56 -3.70
CA ILE A 2 12.72 8.63 -3.03
C ILE A 2 12.57 8.25 -1.57
N ASP A 3 12.88 9.19 -0.67
CA ASP A 3 12.61 8.99 0.75
C ASP A 3 11.14 9.32 1.04
N PHE A 4 10.30 8.29 1.02
CA PHE A 4 8.89 8.42 1.36
C PHE A 4 8.65 8.71 2.84
N SER A 5 9.65 8.48 3.69
CA SER A 5 9.48 8.67 5.12
C SER A 5 9.31 10.15 5.45
N GLU A 6 9.91 11.06 4.70
CA GLU A 6 9.77 12.51 4.92
C GLU A 6 8.47 13.11 4.36
N ILE A 7 7.63 12.31 3.68
CA ILE A 7 6.38 12.79 3.08
C ILE A 7 5.27 12.88 4.13
N ASP A 8 4.64 14.05 4.22
CA ASP A 8 3.47 14.25 5.08
C ASP A 8 2.33 13.29 4.67
N GLY A 9 1.73 12.63 5.65
CA GLY A 9 0.71 11.61 5.42
C GLY A 9 1.24 10.22 5.02
N TYR A 10 2.55 9.98 5.00
CA TYR A 10 3.09 8.63 4.77
C TYR A 10 2.66 7.64 5.85
N LEU A 11 1.97 6.58 5.44
CA LEU A 11 1.46 5.53 6.35
C LEU A 11 2.40 4.33 6.45
N GLY A 12 3.09 4.00 5.37
CA GLY A 12 3.93 2.82 5.27
C GLY A 12 3.94 2.25 3.86
N HIS A 13 4.38 1.00 3.73
CA HIS A 13 4.38 0.30 2.45
C HIS A 13 3.80 -1.10 2.57
N VAL A 14 3.30 -1.58 1.44
CA VAL A 14 2.80 -2.93 1.25
C VAL A 14 3.52 -3.58 0.09
N TRP A 15 3.56 -4.89 0.10
CA TRP A 15 4.10 -5.70 -0.98
C TRP A 15 2.94 -6.34 -1.73
N ILE A 16 2.83 -6.06 -3.01
CA ILE A 16 1.69 -6.48 -3.83
C ILE A 16 2.15 -7.49 -4.86
N LYS A 17 1.61 -8.71 -4.80
CA LYS A 17 1.71 -9.69 -5.87
C LYS A 17 0.51 -9.53 -6.79
N TRP A 18 0.70 -8.76 -7.85
CA TRP A 18 -0.31 -8.55 -8.89
C TRP A 18 -0.64 -9.86 -9.61
N ALA A 19 -1.89 -9.99 -10.06
CA ALA A 19 -2.31 -11.14 -10.85
C ALA A 19 -1.46 -11.26 -12.13
N GLY A 20 -0.93 -12.46 -12.40
CA GLY A 20 -0.06 -12.71 -13.55
C GLY A 20 1.37 -12.16 -13.44
N LYS A 21 1.76 -11.56 -12.30
CA LYS A 21 3.15 -11.16 -12.04
C LYS A 21 3.85 -12.18 -11.14
N ALA A 22 5.10 -12.47 -11.47
CA ALA A 22 5.93 -13.42 -10.71
C ALA A 22 6.40 -12.86 -9.37
N ASN A 23 6.75 -11.56 -9.35
CA ASN A 23 7.38 -10.89 -8.23
C ASN A 23 6.40 -9.98 -7.49
N TYR A 24 6.70 -9.73 -6.21
CA TYR A 24 6.03 -8.71 -5.42
C TYR A 24 6.56 -7.33 -5.80
N GLU A 25 5.66 -6.35 -5.86
CA GLU A 25 5.97 -4.95 -6.08
C GLU A 25 5.79 -4.17 -4.77
N LYS A 26 6.79 -3.37 -4.39
CA LYS A 26 6.70 -2.52 -3.19
C LYS A 26 5.92 -1.25 -3.52
N ILE A 27 4.83 -1.04 -2.78
CA ILE A 27 3.91 0.09 -2.95
C ILE A 27 3.80 0.86 -1.64
N HIS A 28 4.10 2.14 -1.69
CA HIS A 28 4.01 3.10 -0.61
C HIS A 28 2.59 3.69 -0.55
N LEU A 29 2.04 3.77 0.66
CA LEU A 29 0.72 4.34 0.93
C LEU A 29 0.90 5.71 1.58
N ILE A 30 0.31 6.72 0.95
CA ILE A 30 0.34 8.11 1.41
C ILE A 30 -1.10 8.58 1.54
N ARG A 31 -1.48 9.04 2.73
CA ARG A 31 -2.78 9.64 2.97
C ARG A 31 -2.72 11.11 2.59
N ASP A 32 -3.55 11.48 1.62
CA ASP A 32 -3.71 12.86 1.22
C ASP A 32 -4.47 13.63 2.32
N PRO A 33 -3.91 14.72 2.88
CA PRO A 33 -4.51 15.41 4.03
C PRO A 33 -5.79 16.19 3.67
N GLU A 34 -5.96 16.58 2.41
CA GLU A 34 -7.11 17.39 1.97
C GLU A 34 -8.31 16.50 1.65
N SER A 35 -8.09 15.40 0.93
CA SER A 35 -9.14 14.49 0.48
C SER A 35 -9.35 13.27 1.39
N ASN A 36 -8.44 13.03 2.33
CA ASN A 36 -8.38 11.83 3.17
C ASN A 36 -8.32 10.52 2.34
N THR A 37 -7.88 10.61 1.08
CA THR A 37 -7.73 9.45 0.19
C THR A 37 -6.34 8.84 0.30
N ILE A 38 -6.22 7.55 -0.01
CA ILE A 38 -4.92 6.86 -0.03
C ILE A 38 -4.39 6.86 -1.46
N ARG A 39 -3.22 7.46 -1.63
CA ARG A 39 -2.42 7.42 -2.84
C ARG A 39 -1.42 6.28 -2.73
N PHE A 40 -1.22 5.58 -3.84
CA PHE A 40 -0.29 4.46 -3.94
C PHE A 40 0.88 4.87 -4.83
N ALA A 41 2.11 4.78 -4.33
CA ALA A 41 3.31 5.15 -5.07
C ALA A 41 4.28 3.98 -5.13
N THR A 42 4.91 3.77 -6.28
CA THR A 42 6.02 2.82 -6.42
C THR A 42 7.29 3.36 -5.75
N GLU A 43 8.30 2.50 -5.55
CA GLU A 43 9.62 2.91 -5.02
C GLU A 43 10.30 4.04 -5.81
N HIS A 44 9.90 4.23 -7.07
CA HIS A 44 10.41 5.28 -7.96
C HIS A 44 9.55 6.56 -7.95
N GLY A 45 8.53 6.65 -7.09
CA GLY A 45 7.64 7.82 -7.03
C GLY A 45 6.56 7.88 -8.09
N LYS A 46 6.45 6.87 -8.96
CA LYS A 46 5.35 6.80 -9.91
C LYS A 46 4.09 6.40 -9.16
N GLU A 47 3.05 7.20 -9.30
CA GLU A 47 1.73 6.88 -8.78
C GLU A 47 1.17 5.64 -9.49
N ARG A 48 0.55 4.77 -8.70
CA ARG A 48 -0.11 3.54 -9.13
C ARG A 48 -1.58 3.70 -8.79
N ILE A 49 -2.45 3.53 -9.79
CA ILE A 49 -3.89 3.61 -9.59
C ILE A 49 -4.46 2.20 -9.80
N PRO A 50 -4.49 1.35 -8.76
CA PRO A 50 -5.01 0.00 -8.88
C PRO A 50 -6.51 0.02 -9.14
N THR A 51 -6.94 -0.70 -10.18
CA THR A 51 -8.35 -0.89 -10.51
C THR A 51 -9.02 -1.78 -9.48
N LYS A 52 -10.36 -1.83 -9.48
CA LYS A 52 -11.10 -2.75 -8.61
C LYS A 52 -10.67 -4.21 -8.83
N GLY A 53 -10.52 -4.63 -10.09
CA GLY A 53 -10.10 -6.00 -10.43
C GLY A 53 -8.69 -6.33 -9.93
N ASP A 54 -7.77 -5.35 -9.94
CA ASP A 54 -6.44 -5.52 -9.37
C ASP A 54 -6.51 -5.77 -7.86
N ARG A 55 -7.33 -4.99 -7.13
CA ARG A 55 -7.47 -5.11 -5.67
C ARG A 55 -8.14 -6.39 -5.22
N GLU A 56 -9.02 -6.93 -6.05
CA GLU A 56 -9.70 -8.19 -5.79
C GLU A 56 -8.82 -9.40 -6.10
N SER A 57 -7.94 -9.31 -7.10
CA SER A 57 -7.14 -10.46 -7.58
C SER A 57 -5.73 -10.53 -7.01
N ALA A 58 -5.18 -9.41 -6.56
CA ALA A 58 -3.81 -9.34 -6.04
C ALA A 58 -3.73 -9.80 -4.58
N ARG A 59 -2.55 -10.32 -4.20
CA ARG A 59 -2.21 -10.58 -2.81
C ARG A 59 -1.40 -9.40 -2.26
N VAL A 60 -1.78 -8.93 -1.08
CA VAL A 60 -1.14 -7.81 -0.40
C VAL A 60 -0.54 -8.31 0.90
N GLU A 61 0.75 -8.06 1.06
CA GLU A 61 1.49 -8.34 2.28
C GLU A 61 1.88 -7.03 2.94
N VAL A 62 1.39 -6.84 4.16
CA VAL A 62 1.63 -5.64 4.96
C VAL A 62 2.88 -5.83 5.80
N GLU A 63 3.83 -4.91 5.69
CA GLU A 63 5.05 -4.88 6.49
C GLU A 63 4.93 -3.80 7.58
N TYR A 64 5.37 -4.11 8.79
CA TYR A 64 5.37 -3.14 9.89
C TYR A 64 6.48 -2.11 9.69
N THR A 65 6.10 -0.86 9.46
CA THR A 65 7.04 0.26 9.23
C THR A 65 7.27 1.12 10.48
N GLY A 66 6.56 0.86 11.58
CA GLY A 66 6.60 1.70 12.79
C GLY A 66 5.91 3.06 12.67
N ARG A 67 5.36 3.41 11.49
CA ARG A 67 4.67 4.69 11.24
C ARG A 67 3.24 4.72 11.77
N GLU A 68 2.53 3.61 11.63
CA GLU A 68 1.17 3.43 12.13
C GLU A 68 1.08 2.09 12.87
N SER A 69 0.17 1.98 13.83
CA SER A 69 -0.14 0.69 14.46
C SER A 69 -0.51 -0.32 13.37
N GLN A 70 0.11 -1.49 13.43
CA GLN A 70 -0.02 -2.54 12.41
C GLN A 70 -1.48 -2.92 12.10
N GLU A 71 -2.35 -2.91 13.13
CA GLU A 71 -3.78 -3.17 12.99
C GLU A 71 -4.51 -2.03 12.25
N ARG A 72 -4.17 -0.77 12.52
CA ARG A 72 -4.79 0.40 11.88
C ARG A 72 -4.36 0.49 10.41
N PHE A 73 -3.11 0.13 10.12
CA PHE A 73 -2.62 0.10 8.75
C PHE A 73 -3.29 -1.01 7.94
N LEU A 74 -3.42 -2.21 8.51
CA LEU A 74 -4.17 -3.30 7.90
C LEU A 74 -5.62 -2.88 7.60
N LYS A 75 -6.34 -2.33 8.59
CA LYS A 75 -7.71 -1.83 8.40
C LYS A 75 -7.80 -0.76 7.30
N THR A 76 -6.80 0.11 7.18
CA THR A 76 -6.74 1.12 6.11
C THR A 76 -6.60 0.48 4.73
N VAL A 77 -5.77 -0.57 4.60
CA VAL A 77 -5.62 -1.33 3.36
C VAL A 77 -6.92 -2.07 3.02
N GLU A 78 -7.52 -2.78 3.98
CA GLU A 78 -8.80 -3.49 3.76
C GLU A 78 -9.94 -2.53 3.37
N ALA A 79 -10.04 -1.37 4.03
CA ALA A 79 -11.02 -0.34 3.71
C ALA A 79 -10.87 0.24 2.29
N ASN A 80 -9.67 0.11 1.69
CA ASN A 80 -9.41 0.50 0.31
C ASN A 80 -9.81 -0.58 -0.72
N GLY A 81 -10.47 -1.66 -0.29
CA GLY A 81 -11.06 -2.67 -1.18
C GLY A 81 -10.10 -3.80 -1.56
N TRP A 82 -8.97 -3.94 -0.85
CA TRP A 82 -8.07 -5.08 -1.02
C TRP A 82 -8.66 -6.32 -0.34
N ARG A 83 -8.84 -7.41 -1.08
CA ARG A 83 -9.51 -8.63 -0.59
C ARG A 83 -8.58 -9.61 0.11
N HIS A 84 -7.33 -9.68 -0.32
CA HIS A 84 -6.35 -10.66 0.14
C HIS A 84 -5.18 -9.95 0.82
N VAL A 85 -5.39 -9.55 2.07
CA VAL A 85 -4.39 -8.85 2.88
C VAL A 85 -3.86 -9.78 3.96
N SER A 86 -2.54 -9.92 4.06
CA SER A 86 -1.85 -10.72 5.08
C SER A 86 -0.65 -9.96 5.64
N TYR A 87 -0.14 -10.40 6.79
CA TYR A 87 1.12 -9.88 7.32
C TYR A 87 2.32 -10.54 6.64
N ARG A 88 3.35 -9.73 6.37
CA ARG A 88 4.67 -10.25 6.02
C ARG A 88 5.38 -10.64 7.31
N TYR A 89 5.66 -11.93 7.46
CA TYR A 89 6.43 -12.49 8.58
C TYR A 89 7.94 -12.38 8.32
#